data_AF-A0AA41WAC0-F1
#
_entry.id   AF-A0AA41WAC0-F1
#
_cell.length_a   1.000
_cell.length_b   1.000
_cell.length_c   1.000
_cell.angle_alpha   90.00
_cell.angle_beta   90.00
_cell.angle_gamma   90.00
#
_symmetry.space_group_name_H-M   'P 1'
#
loop_
_entity.id
_entity.type
_entity.pdbx_description
1 polymer ?
#
loop_
_entity_poly.entity_id
_entity_poly.type
_entity_poly.pdbx_seq_one_letter_code
_entity_poly.pdbx_strand_id
1 'polypeptide(L)'
;MTAYRAVSWLPPLVERALQLAQTAAFTDSCTPEVGRLLYTLAARCDRGTVAEIGTGYGVGAAWIASGLRPPVSLVTVEIDEARAAAARSLFSGYPNVLVLHGDWHEILDYAPFTMLFADGGKAKEREPEVLLDALEPGGLLILDDLTPESHWTPEQRQRWNPDPVRSFWLNDPRLAATEILLAPASAAILAVRLATVP
;
A
#
# COMPACT_ATOMS: atom_id res chain seq x y z
N MET A 1 -16.75 -7.61 -0.65
CA MET A 1 -16.41 -9.03 -0.90
C MET A 1 -16.81 -9.59 -2.27
N THR A 2 -17.72 -8.97 -3.04
CA THR A 2 -18.15 -9.52 -4.35
C THR A 2 -16.99 -9.65 -5.36
N ALA A 3 -15.99 -8.76 -5.29
CA ALA A 3 -14.85 -8.72 -6.22
C ALA A 3 -13.98 -9.99 -6.20
N TYR A 4 -13.81 -10.65 -5.06
CA TYR A 4 -12.94 -11.84 -4.95
C TYR A 4 -13.59 -13.14 -5.47
N ARG A 5 -14.89 -13.16 -5.78
CA ARG A 5 -15.61 -14.38 -6.17
C ARG A 5 -15.21 -14.94 -7.54
N ALA A 6 -14.55 -14.15 -8.40
CA ALA A 6 -14.12 -14.54 -9.74
C ALA A 6 -12.59 -14.77 -9.85
N VAL A 7 -11.87 -14.79 -8.73
CA VAL A 7 -10.41 -14.93 -8.71
C VAL A 7 -10.02 -16.40 -8.74
N SER A 8 -9.34 -16.84 -9.80
CA SER A 8 -8.90 -18.24 -9.98
C SER A 8 -7.61 -18.61 -9.25
N TRP A 9 -6.86 -17.62 -8.76
CA TRP A 9 -5.63 -17.84 -8.00
C TRP A 9 -5.50 -16.83 -6.87
N LEU A 10 -5.38 -17.35 -5.65
CA LEU A 10 -5.11 -16.61 -4.42
C LEU A 10 -3.98 -17.30 -3.65
N PRO A 11 -2.97 -16.57 -3.17
CA PRO A 11 -2.01 -17.12 -2.22
C PRO A 11 -2.71 -17.60 -0.94
N PRO A 12 -2.29 -18.73 -0.33
CA PRO A 12 -2.92 -19.24 0.90
C PRO A 12 -2.91 -18.25 2.08
N LEU A 13 -1.93 -17.36 2.14
CA LEU A 13 -1.89 -16.30 3.14
C LEU A 13 -2.99 -15.24 2.91
N VAL A 14 -3.25 -14.91 1.64
CA VAL A 14 -4.31 -13.99 1.24
C VAL A 14 -5.69 -14.59 1.54
N GLU A 15 -5.90 -15.88 1.28
CA GLU A 15 -7.16 -16.56 1.63
C GLU A 15 -7.45 -16.48 3.13
N ARG A 16 -6.45 -16.72 3.98
CA ARG A 16 -6.58 -16.59 5.43
C ARG A 16 -6.85 -15.15 5.88
N ALA A 17 -6.16 -14.17 5.27
CA ALA A 17 -6.39 -12.76 5.55
C ALA A 17 -7.81 -12.32 5.17
N LEU A 18 -8.29 -12.77 4.01
CA LEU A 18 -9.66 -12.53 3.56
C LEU A 18 -10.66 -13.15 4.53
N GLN A 19 -10.48 -14.41 4.94
CA GLN A 19 -11.37 -15.05 5.90
C GLN A 19 -11.41 -14.28 7.23
N LEU A 20 -10.26 -13.81 7.72
CA LEU A 20 -10.17 -13.01 8.94
C LEU A 20 -10.95 -11.69 8.81
N ALA A 21 -10.74 -10.94 7.72
CA ALA A 21 -11.48 -9.71 7.44
C ALA A 21 -13.00 -9.96 7.36
N GLN A 22 -13.41 -11.08 6.78
CA GLN A 22 -14.82 -11.47 6.66
C GLN A 22 -15.46 -11.76 8.01
N THR A 23 -14.78 -12.53 8.87
CA THR A 23 -15.26 -12.83 10.22
C THR A 23 -15.41 -11.54 11.04
N ALA A 24 -14.56 -10.54 10.80
CA ALA A 24 -14.64 -9.23 11.43
C ALA A 24 -15.62 -8.26 10.75
N ALA A 25 -16.32 -8.66 9.69
CA ALA A 25 -17.17 -7.80 8.86
C ALA A 25 -16.46 -6.54 8.32
N PHE A 26 -15.15 -6.63 8.09
CA PHE A 26 -14.34 -5.54 7.56
C PHE A 26 -14.44 -5.46 6.04
N THR A 27 -14.79 -4.28 5.51
CA THR A 27 -15.04 -4.07 4.08
C THR A 27 -13.93 -3.31 3.36
N ASP A 28 -13.02 -2.68 4.09
CA ASP A 28 -12.06 -1.72 3.54
C ASP A 28 -10.73 -2.42 3.21
N SER A 29 -10.81 -3.67 2.73
CA SER A 29 -9.65 -4.40 2.21
C SER A 29 -9.43 -4.07 0.74
N CYS A 30 -8.17 -4.08 0.31
CA CYS A 30 -7.81 -3.87 -1.09
C CYS A 30 -8.55 -4.84 -2.04
N THR A 31 -8.81 -4.38 -3.26
CA THR A 31 -9.43 -5.21 -4.30
C THR A 31 -8.46 -6.30 -4.79
N PRO A 32 -8.94 -7.34 -5.50
CA PRO A 32 -8.06 -8.32 -6.13
C PRO A 32 -7.06 -7.70 -7.12
N GLU A 33 -7.46 -6.66 -7.83
CA GLU A 33 -6.64 -5.94 -8.81
C GLU A 33 -5.45 -5.27 -8.12
N VAL A 34 -5.71 -4.54 -7.02
CA VAL A 34 -4.66 -3.95 -6.17
C VAL A 34 -3.77 -5.05 -5.61
N GLY A 35 -4.35 -6.11 -5.03
CA GLY A 35 -3.59 -7.21 -4.43
C GLY A 35 -2.63 -7.90 -5.40
N ARG A 36 -3.06 -8.16 -6.64
CA ARG A 36 -2.21 -8.74 -7.69
C ARG A 36 -1.09 -7.80 -8.13
N LEU A 37 -1.37 -6.50 -8.19
CA LEU A 37 -0.36 -5.48 -8.46
C LEU A 37 0.69 -5.49 -7.34
N LEU A 38 0.26 -5.43 -6.08
CA LEU A 38 1.13 -5.48 -4.90
C LEU A 38 2.02 -6.73 -4.90
N TYR A 39 1.45 -7.91 -5.15
CA TYR A 39 2.21 -9.16 -5.28
C TYR A 39 3.28 -9.06 -6.36
N THR A 40 2.91 -8.57 -7.54
CA THR A 40 3.79 -8.51 -8.71
C THR A 40 4.96 -7.56 -8.47
N LEU A 41 4.70 -6.41 -7.86
CA LEU A 41 5.72 -5.41 -7.55
C LEU A 41 6.61 -5.86 -6.38
N ALA A 42 6.03 -6.43 -5.32
CA ALA A 42 6.77 -7.00 -4.20
C ALA A 42 7.75 -8.09 -4.64
N ALA A 43 7.39 -8.93 -5.62
CA ALA A 43 8.26 -9.98 -6.15
C ALA A 43 9.55 -9.49 -6.84
N ARG A 44 9.60 -8.20 -7.20
CA ARG A 44 10.79 -7.54 -7.74
C ARG A 44 11.78 -7.11 -6.67
N CYS A 45 11.35 -6.97 -5.42
CA CYS A 45 12.22 -6.63 -4.31
C CYS A 45 13.16 -7.82 -4.02
N ASP A 46 14.48 -7.56 -4.01
CA ASP A 46 15.51 -8.58 -3.78
C ASP A 46 16.29 -8.38 -2.48
N ARG A 47 16.16 -7.21 -1.85
CA ARG A 47 16.78 -6.85 -0.57
C ARG A 47 15.96 -5.75 0.14
N GLY A 48 16.38 -5.42 1.36
CA GLY A 48 15.87 -4.25 2.08
C GLY A 48 14.50 -4.47 2.72
N THR A 49 13.85 -3.35 3.04
CA THR A 49 12.58 -3.30 3.76
C THR A 49 11.47 -2.82 2.82
N VAL A 50 10.39 -3.61 2.75
CA VAL A 50 9.12 -3.20 2.17
C VAL A 50 8.22 -2.71 3.30
N ALA A 51 7.48 -1.63 3.06
CA ALA A 51 6.59 -1.04 4.05
C ALA A 51 5.15 -0.91 3.55
N GLU A 52 4.20 -0.96 4.49
CA GLU A 52 2.79 -0.69 4.26
C GLU A 52 2.24 0.25 5.34
N ILE A 53 1.48 1.27 4.92
CA ILE A 53 0.68 2.13 5.80
C ILE A 53 -0.79 1.73 5.65
N GLY A 54 -1.37 1.17 6.72
CA GLY A 54 -2.75 0.71 6.77
C GLY A 54 -2.87 -0.81 6.60
N THR A 55 -2.52 -1.57 7.64
CA THR A 55 -2.62 -3.05 7.60
C THR A 55 -4.05 -3.57 7.44
N GLY A 56 -5.04 -2.91 8.07
CA GLY A 56 -6.37 -3.44 8.25
C GLY A 56 -6.34 -4.82 8.92
N TYR A 57 -7.06 -5.80 8.34
CA TYR A 57 -6.98 -7.21 8.74
C TYR A 57 -5.92 -8.02 7.95
N GLY A 58 -4.98 -7.33 7.28
CA GLY A 58 -3.79 -7.93 6.68
C GLY A 58 -3.94 -8.42 5.24
N VAL A 59 -4.99 -8.03 4.50
CA VAL A 59 -5.17 -8.49 3.11
C VAL A 59 -4.10 -7.93 2.17
N GLY A 60 -3.81 -6.63 2.25
CA GLY A 60 -2.72 -5.98 1.49
C GLY A 60 -1.35 -6.57 1.86
N ALA A 61 -1.01 -6.54 3.15
CA ALA A 61 0.17 -7.21 3.71
C ALA A 61 0.32 -8.66 3.25
N ALA A 62 -0.76 -9.44 3.20
CA ALA A 62 -0.72 -10.83 2.76
C ALA A 62 -0.35 -10.97 1.28
N TRP A 63 -0.85 -10.09 0.42
CA TRP A 63 -0.45 -10.05 -0.99
C TRP A 63 1.02 -9.68 -1.15
N ILE A 64 1.48 -8.64 -0.43
CA ILE A 64 2.88 -8.20 -0.44
C ILE A 64 3.77 -9.35 0.05
N ALA A 65 3.54 -9.86 1.27
CA ALA A 65 4.34 -10.91 1.88
C ALA A 65 4.39 -12.20 1.04
N SER A 66 3.31 -12.53 0.33
CA SER A 66 3.29 -13.69 -0.58
C SER A 66 4.17 -13.51 -1.82
N GLY A 67 4.41 -12.28 -2.25
CA GLY A 67 5.30 -11.94 -3.37
C GLY A 67 6.77 -11.85 -2.95
N LEU A 68 7.05 -11.56 -1.67
CA LEU A 68 8.41 -11.40 -1.17
C LEU A 68 9.22 -12.70 -1.20
N ARG A 69 10.53 -12.55 -1.38
CA ARG A 69 11.51 -13.62 -1.23
C ARG A 69 12.54 -13.22 -0.17
N PRO A 70 12.98 -14.12 0.71
CA PRO A 70 14.09 -13.83 1.62
C PRO A 70 15.32 -13.33 0.84
N PRO A 71 16.07 -12.34 1.35
CA PRO A 71 16.03 -11.82 2.74
C PRO A 71 15.10 -10.60 2.97
N VAL A 72 14.18 -10.27 2.06
CA VAL A 72 13.33 -9.07 2.17
C VAL A 72 12.33 -9.16 3.32
N SER A 73 12.24 -8.09 4.13
CA SER A 73 11.27 -7.94 5.21
C SER A 73 10.10 -7.04 4.83
N LEU A 74 8.94 -7.29 5.42
CA LEU A 74 7.77 -6.41 5.39
C LEU A 74 7.57 -5.81 6.78
N VAL A 75 7.45 -4.49 6.87
CA VAL A 75 6.89 -3.79 8.03
C VAL A 75 5.55 -3.18 7.65
N THR A 76 4.51 -3.39 8.45
CA THR A 76 3.19 -2.80 8.22
C THR A 76 2.64 -2.20 9.50
N VAL A 77 1.90 -1.10 9.40
CA VAL A 77 1.37 -0.36 10.56
C VAL A 77 -0.13 -0.18 10.47
N GLU A 78 -0.78 -0.37 11.61
CA GLU A 78 -2.21 -0.18 11.78
C GLU A 78 -2.50 0.66 13.02
N ILE A 79 -3.42 1.63 12.87
CA ILE A 79 -3.78 2.56 13.94
C ILE A 79 -4.71 1.91 14.98
N ASP A 80 -5.52 0.95 14.58
CA ASP A 80 -6.44 0.24 15.46
C ASP A 80 -5.76 -0.98 16.11
N GLU A 81 -5.70 -0.98 17.44
CA GLU A 81 -5.04 -2.03 18.21
C GLU A 81 -5.60 -3.43 17.94
N ALA A 82 -6.93 -3.56 17.83
CA ALA A 82 -7.59 -4.85 17.64
C ALA A 82 -7.29 -5.42 16.25
N ARG A 83 -7.29 -4.57 15.21
CA ARG A 83 -6.87 -4.94 13.86
C ARG A 83 -5.39 -5.32 13.82
N ALA A 84 -4.52 -4.51 14.43
CA ALA A 84 -3.09 -4.80 14.51
C ALA A 84 -2.82 -6.14 15.21
N ALA A 85 -3.50 -6.44 16.33
CA ALA A 85 -3.38 -7.71 17.05
C ALA A 85 -3.88 -8.90 16.22
N ALA A 86 -4.97 -8.74 15.47
CA ALA A 86 -5.48 -9.77 14.57
C ALA A 86 -4.49 -10.06 13.43
N ALA A 87 -3.94 -9.01 12.81
CA ALA A 87 -2.92 -9.13 11.77
C ALA A 87 -1.63 -9.79 12.31
N ARG A 88 -1.14 -9.41 13.50
CA ARG A 88 0.00 -10.09 14.16
C ARG A 88 -0.22 -11.59 14.30
N SER A 89 -1.42 -11.99 14.72
CA SER A 89 -1.77 -13.40 14.86
C SER A 89 -1.75 -14.12 13.51
N LEU A 90 -2.30 -13.50 12.46
CA LEU A 90 -2.26 -14.01 11.09
C LEU A 90 -0.83 -14.23 10.58
N PHE A 91 0.09 -13.30 10.86
CA PHE A 91 1.47 -13.32 10.39
C PHE A 91 2.45 -14.02 11.35
N SER A 92 2.00 -14.63 12.44
CA SER A 92 2.86 -15.27 13.46
C SER A 92 3.83 -16.35 12.93
N GLY A 93 3.51 -16.98 11.79
CA GLY A 93 4.38 -17.94 11.10
C GLY A 93 5.33 -17.34 10.06
N TYR A 94 5.38 -16.02 9.92
CA TYR A 94 6.14 -15.29 8.90
C TYR A 94 7.19 -14.39 9.56
N PRO A 95 8.40 -14.92 9.82
CA PRO A 95 9.41 -14.21 10.61
C PRO A 95 9.96 -12.94 9.94
N ASN A 96 9.72 -12.77 8.64
CA ASN A 96 10.10 -11.58 7.88
C ASN A 96 8.97 -10.54 7.81
N VAL A 97 7.85 -10.73 8.51
CA VAL A 97 6.73 -9.78 8.55
C VAL A 97 6.59 -9.21 9.97
N LEU A 98 6.72 -7.90 10.10
CA LEU A 98 6.50 -7.15 11.33
C LEU A 98 5.23 -6.32 11.21
N VAL A 99 4.32 -6.48 12.18
CA VAL A 99 3.10 -5.68 12.28
C VAL A 99 3.21 -4.76 13.48
N LEU A 100 3.25 -3.46 13.23
CA LEU A 100 3.23 -2.38 14.21
C LEU A 100 1.78 -1.98 14.53
N HIS A 101 1.60 -1.45 15.74
CA HIS A 101 0.38 -0.80 16.17
C HIS A 101 0.76 0.63 16.49
N GLY A 102 0.11 1.60 15.85
CA GLY A 102 0.36 3.00 16.11
C GLY A 102 0.11 3.87 14.90
N ASP A 103 0.57 5.12 15.00
CA ASP A 103 0.52 6.06 13.91
C ASP A 103 1.46 5.63 12.77
N TRP A 104 1.18 6.08 11.54
CA TRP A 104 1.98 5.69 10.40
C TRP A 104 3.45 6.13 10.54
N HIS A 105 3.76 7.19 11.30
CA HIS A 105 5.13 7.60 11.59
C HIS A 105 5.98 6.49 12.23
N GLU A 106 5.39 5.53 12.94
CA GLU A 106 6.09 4.42 13.59
C GLU A 106 6.88 3.54 12.59
N ILE A 107 6.48 3.50 11.31
CA ILE A 107 7.24 2.74 10.30
C ILE A 107 8.56 3.42 9.96
N LEU A 108 8.69 4.73 10.16
CA LEU A 108 9.84 5.51 9.69
C LEU A 108 11.15 5.06 10.32
N ASP A 109 11.10 4.44 11.50
CA ASP A 109 12.25 3.80 12.16
C ASP A 109 12.85 2.63 11.34
N TYR A 110 12.12 2.13 10.35
CA TYR A 110 12.51 1.02 9.48
C TYR A 110 12.88 1.47 8.06
N ALA A 111 12.84 2.78 7.79
CA ALA A 111 13.30 3.37 6.55
C ALA A 111 14.85 3.26 6.42
N PRO A 112 15.43 3.27 5.21
CA PRO A 112 14.76 3.52 3.93
C PRO A 112 14.06 2.28 3.35
N PHE A 113 12.98 2.52 2.61
CA PHE A 113 12.17 1.48 1.98
C PHE A 113 12.52 1.27 0.51
N THR A 114 12.65 0.01 0.11
CA THR A 114 12.75 -0.39 -1.30
C THR A 114 11.39 -0.35 -2.00
N MET A 115 10.31 -0.57 -1.23
CA MET A 115 8.93 -0.40 -1.67
C MET A 115 8.06 0.08 -0.50
N LEU A 116 7.19 1.05 -0.72
CA LEU A 116 6.21 1.54 0.25
C LEU A 116 4.80 1.54 -0.39
N PHE A 117 3.86 0.86 0.24
CA PHE A 117 2.45 0.92 -0.09
C PHE A 117 1.72 1.85 0.90
N ALA A 118 1.14 2.95 0.41
CA ALA A 118 0.46 3.94 1.25
C ALA A 118 -1.05 4.00 0.96
N ASP A 119 -1.80 3.23 1.75
CA ASP A 119 -3.26 3.12 1.65
C ASP A 119 -4.00 3.84 2.78
N GLY A 120 -3.34 4.06 3.92
CA GLY A 120 -3.93 4.66 5.12
C GLY A 120 -3.38 6.02 5.55
N GLY A 121 -3.89 6.50 6.69
CA GLY A 121 -3.29 7.58 7.49
C GLY A 121 -3.32 9.00 6.90
N LYS A 122 -3.83 9.18 5.66
CA LYS A 122 -3.70 10.43 4.89
C LYS A 122 -2.25 10.90 4.71
N ALA A 123 -1.28 10.00 4.92
CA ALA A 123 0.15 10.34 4.87
C ALA A 123 0.53 10.91 3.49
N LYS A 124 0.01 10.30 2.41
CA LYS A 124 0.21 10.74 1.01
C LYS A 124 -0.35 12.13 0.69
N GLU A 125 -1.29 12.65 1.50
CA GLU A 125 -1.87 13.99 1.36
C GLU A 125 -1.21 15.02 2.26
N ARG A 126 -0.86 14.62 3.49
CA ARG A 126 -0.45 15.56 4.55
C ARG A 126 1.05 15.82 4.59
N GLU A 127 1.83 14.76 4.42
CA GLU A 127 3.29 14.80 4.60
C GLU A 127 3.99 14.02 3.48
N PRO A 128 3.71 14.34 2.20
CA PRO A 128 4.21 13.56 1.07
C PRO A 128 5.74 13.62 0.95
N GLU A 129 6.38 14.71 1.38
CA GLU A 129 7.84 14.83 1.42
C GLU A 129 8.47 13.83 2.40
N VAL A 130 7.85 13.59 3.56
CA VAL A 130 8.33 12.62 4.55
C VAL A 130 8.29 11.21 3.97
N LEU A 131 7.21 10.85 3.27
CA LEU A 131 7.11 9.56 2.59
C LEU A 131 8.14 9.40 1.47
N LEU A 132 8.34 10.46 0.68
CA LEU A 132 9.34 10.45 -0.39
C LEU A 132 10.75 10.27 0.17
N ASP A 133 11.08 10.97 1.26
CA ASP A 133 12.39 10.87 1.88
C ASP A 133 12.63 9.53 2.59
N ALA A 134 11.57 8.81 2.96
CA ALA A 134 11.62 7.46 3.50
C ALA A 134 11.92 6.37 2.46
N LEU A 135 11.85 6.65 1.16
CA LEU A 135 12.23 5.70 0.10
C LEU A 135 13.75 5.70 -0.11
N GLU A 136 14.37 4.57 -0.41
CA GLU A 136 15.74 4.58 -0.95
C GLU A 136 15.77 5.18 -2.36
N PRO A 137 16.92 5.66 -2.87
CA PRO A 137 17.09 5.92 -4.30
C PRO A 137 16.72 4.69 -5.14
N GLY A 138 15.77 4.85 -6.07
CA GLY A 138 15.18 3.76 -6.85
C GLY A 138 14.02 3.04 -6.15
N GLY A 139 13.69 3.41 -4.91
CA GLY A 139 12.57 2.86 -4.15
C GLY A 139 11.22 3.20 -4.78
N LEU A 140 10.29 2.25 -4.70
CA LEU A 140 8.97 2.31 -5.31
C LEU A 140 7.89 2.69 -4.29
N LEU A 141 7.08 3.68 -4.62
CA LEU A 141 5.87 4.02 -3.91
C LEU A 141 4.64 3.57 -4.69
N ILE A 142 3.66 3.02 -3.99
CA ILE A 142 2.33 2.73 -4.50
C ILE A 142 1.30 3.50 -3.66
N LEU A 143 0.53 4.37 -4.30
CA LEU A 143 -0.58 5.09 -3.70
C LEU A 143 -1.89 4.54 -4.25
N ASP A 144 -2.74 3.99 -3.39
CA ASP A 144 -4.06 3.46 -3.77
C ASP A 144 -5.20 4.41 -3.30
N ASP A 145 -6.45 3.97 -3.36
CA ASP A 145 -7.66 4.73 -3.00
C ASP A 145 -7.82 6.04 -3.81
N LEU A 146 -7.40 6.01 -5.08
CA LEU A 146 -7.61 7.11 -6.00
C LEU A 146 -8.80 6.82 -6.91
N THR A 147 -9.70 7.79 -7.02
CA THR A 147 -10.74 7.78 -8.06
C THR A 147 -10.21 8.53 -9.29
N PRO A 148 -10.32 7.98 -10.52
CA PRO A 148 -9.97 8.70 -11.74
C PRO A 148 -10.75 10.03 -11.86
N GLU A 149 -10.11 11.10 -12.33
CA GLU A 149 -10.74 12.44 -12.36
C GLU A 149 -12.04 12.48 -13.17
N SER A 150 -12.13 11.65 -14.22
CA SER A 150 -13.33 11.49 -15.05
C SER A 150 -14.53 10.96 -14.26
N HIS A 151 -14.29 10.27 -13.15
CA HIS A 151 -15.30 9.66 -12.27
C HIS A 151 -15.57 10.48 -11.00
N TRP A 152 -14.90 11.62 -10.80
CA TRP A 152 -15.20 12.50 -9.67
C TRP A 152 -16.62 13.04 -9.73
N THR A 153 -17.25 13.23 -8.56
CA THR A 153 -18.49 14.01 -8.44
C THR A 153 -18.20 15.51 -8.61
N PRO A 154 -19.22 16.36 -8.88
CA PRO A 154 -19.04 17.82 -8.88
C PRO A 154 -18.43 18.36 -7.59
N GLU A 155 -18.82 17.82 -6.43
CA GLU A 155 -18.31 18.23 -5.12
C GLU A 155 -16.84 17.84 -4.94
N GLN A 156 -16.46 16.63 -5.38
CA GLN A 156 -15.06 16.19 -5.39
C GLN A 156 -14.20 17.07 -6.30
N ARG A 157 -14.68 17.37 -7.51
CA ARG A 157 -14.02 18.31 -8.43
C ARG A 157 -13.81 19.69 -7.82
N GLN A 158 -14.79 20.21 -7.07
CA GLN A 158 -14.64 21.50 -6.40
C GLN A 158 -13.66 21.43 -5.23
N ARG A 159 -13.68 20.33 -4.47
CA ARG A 159 -12.83 20.14 -3.29
C ARG A 159 -11.36 19.92 -3.62
N TRP A 160 -11.07 19.17 -4.67
CA TRP A 160 -9.73 18.74 -5.06
C TRP A 160 -9.22 19.49 -6.29
N ASN A 161 -9.49 20.79 -6.40
CA ASN A 161 -8.94 21.61 -7.49
C ASN A 161 -7.92 22.62 -6.96
N PRO A 162 -6.60 22.38 -7.12
CA PRO A 162 -6.00 21.16 -7.68
C PRO A 162 -5.96 20.00 -6.67
N ASP A 163 -5.84 18.76 -7.17
CA ASP A 163 -5.77 17.56 -6.33
C ASP A 163 -4.37 17.49 -5.71
N PRO A 164 -4.23 17.63 -4.38
CA PRO A 164 -2.91 17.70 -3.75
C PRO A 164 -2.08 16.43 -3.96
N VAL A 165 -2.71 15.26 -4.05
CA VAL A 165 -2.00 13.99 -4.24
C VAL A 165 -1.41 13.95 -5.65
N ARG A 166 -2.25 14.13 -6.68
CA ARG A 166 -1.78 14.16 -8.07
C ARG A 166 -0.79 15.31 -8.32
N SER A 167 -1.05 16.47 -7.73
CA SER A 167 -0.19 17.65 -7.89
C SER A 167 1.23 17.39 -7.40
N PHE A 168 1.39 16.77 -6.23
CA PHE A 168 2.72 16.43 -5.71
C PHE A 168 3.32 15.23 -6.44
N TRP A 169 2.65 14.08 -6.38
CA TRP A 169 3.25 12.79 -6.73
C TRP A 169 3.49 12.61 -8.23
N LEU A 170 2.80 13.35 -9.10
CA LEU A 170 3.04 13.31 -10.54
C LEU A 170 3.99 14.42 -11.04
N ASN A 171 4.34 15.41 -10.22
CA ASN A 171 5.10 16.58 -10.67
C ASN A 171 6.34 16.92 -9.84
N ASP A 172 6.59 16.28 -8.69
CA ASP A 172 7.84 16.50 -7.94
C ASP A 172 9.05 16.02 -8.78
N PRO A 173 10.07 16.88 -8.99
CA PRO A 173 11.20 16.56 -9.87
C PRO A 173 12.10 15.42 -9.35
N ARG A 174 11.93 15.00 -8.09
CA ARG A 174 12.63 13.83 -7.51
C ARG A 174 11.96 12.51 -7.87
N LEU A 175 10.83 12.52 -8.59
CA LEU A 175 10.05 11.34 -8.91
C LEU A 175 9.98 11.07 -10.42
N ALA A 176 10.03 9.78 -10.78
CA ALA A 176 9.42 9.29 -12.01
C ALA A 176 8.12 8.59 -11.64
N ALA A 177 6.98 9.15 -12.03
CA ALA A 177 5.68 8.67 -11.61
C ALA A 177 4.69 8.50 -12.77
N THR A 178 3.74 7.59 -12.59
CA THR A 178 2.62 7.38 -13.50
C THR A 178 1.37 7.01 -12.72
N GLU A 179 0.21 7.47 -13.20
CA GLU A 179 -1.08 6.95 -12.77
C GLU A 179 -1.49 5.78 -13.65
N ILE A 180 -2.07 4.74 -13.05
CA ILE A 180 -2.65 3.60 -13.75
C ILE A 180 -4.08 3.35 -13.27
N LEU A 181 -4.94 2.92 -14.19
CA LEU A 181 -6.28 2.44 -13.85
C LEU A 181 -6.20 0.97 -13.43
N LEU A 182 -6.75 0.65 -12.26
CA LEU A 182 -6.86 -0.73 -11.76
C LEU A 182 -8.24 -1.32 -12.08
N ALA A 183 -9.25 -0.46 -12.06
CA ALA A 183 -10.62 -0.73 -12.51
C ALA A 183 -11.22 0.56 -13.09
N PRO A 184 -12.39 0.54 -13.74
CA PRO A 184 -12.97 1.74 -14.35
C PRO A 184 -13.08 2.95 -13.41
N ALA A 185 -13.36 2.70 -12.12
CA ALA A 185 -13.53 3.73 -11.10
C ALA A 185 -12.43 3.73 -10.01
N SER A 186 -11.29 3.05 -10.24
CA SER A 186 -10.18 2.96 -9.27
C SER A 186 -8.85 3.10 -10.00
N ALA A 187 -7.98 3.93 -9.44
CA ALA A 187 -6.64 4.19 -9.92
C ALA A 187 -5.62 4.06 -8.79
N ALA A 188 -4.37 3.87 -9.18
CA ALA A 188 -3.22 3.98 -8.29
C ALA A 188 -2.13 4.82 -8.95
N ILE A 189 -1.34 5.52 -8.15
CA ILE A 189 -0.10 6.15 -8.60
C ILE A 189 1.07 5.25 -8.22
N LEU A 190 1.92 4.98 -9.20
CA LEU A 190 3.23 4.36 -9.02
C LEU A 190 4.29 5.43 -9.18
N ALA A 191 5.17 5.58 -8.20
CA ALA A 191 6.24 6.57 -8.24
C ALA A 191 7.57 5.95 -7.80
N VAL A 192 8.65 6.26 -8.50
CA VAL A 192 10.01 5.84 -8.15
C VAL A 192 10.82 7.06 -7.74
N ARG A 193 11.49 6.99 -6.58
CA ARG A 193 12.43 8.03 -6.14
C ARG A 193 13.67 8.00 -7.04
N LEU A 194 13.96 9.10 -7.73
CA LEU A 194 15.14 9.23 -8.57
C LEU A 194 16.41 9.38 -7.73
N ALA A 195 17.50 8.72 -8.14
CA ALA A 195 18.80 8.85 -7.48
C ALA A 195 19.48 10.20 -7.72
N THR A 196 19.12 10.86 -8.83
CA THR A 196 19.57 12.20 -9.22
C THR A 196 18.38 12.94 -9.78
N VAL A 197 18.17 14.18 -9.36
CA VAL A 197 17.17 15.06 -9.98
C VAL A 197 17.65 15.40 -11.40
N PRO A 198 16.85 15.18 -12.45
CA PRO A 198 17.22 15.47 -13.83
C PRO A 198 17.38 16.97 -14.09
#